data_AF-A0A7X9E5U7-F1
#
_entry.id   AF-A0A7X9E5U7-F1
#
_cell.length_a   1.000
_cell.length_b   1.000
_cell.length_c   1.000
_cell.angle_alpha   90.00
_cell.angle_beta   90.00
_cell.angle_gamma   90.00
#
_symmetry.space_group_name_H-M   'P 1'
#
loop_
_entity.id
_entity.type
_entity.pdbx_description
1 polymer ?
#
loop_
_entity_poly.entity_id
_entity_poly.type
_entity_poly.pdbx_seq_one_letter_code
_entity_poly.pdbx_strand_id
1 'polypeptide(L)' 'MAKQQSFADKAKKKHGSSLVNVKVIKTVKTANGSYKFQEKFVKLDDVSKVTTLK' A
#
# COMPACT_ATOMS: atom_id res chain seq x y z
N MET A 1 16.44 22.67 22.22
CA MET A 1 17.58 22.50 21.29
C MET A 1 17.46 21.13 20.62
N ALA A 2 16.97 21.07 19.38
CA ALA A 2 16.93 19.81 18.65
C ALA A 2 18.37 19.40 18.30
N LYS A 3 18.81 18.21 18.76
CA LYS A 3 20.15 17.70 18.43
C LYS A 3 20.29 17.64 16.90
N GLN A 4 21.34 18.25 16.36
CA GLN A 4 21.60 18.30 14.93
C GLN A 4 21.86 16.87 14.42
N GLN A 5 20.85 16.28 13.79
CA GLN A 5 20.94 14.93 13.25
C GLN A 5 21.49 15.01 11.81
N SER A 6 22.55 14.26 11.53
CA SER A 6 23.14 14.22 10.19
C SER A 6 22.23 13.50 9.19
N PHE A 7 22.41 13.78 7.89
CA PHE A 7 21.70 13.07 6.83
C PHE A 7 21.98 11.56 6.85
N ALA A 8 23.21 11.17 7.20
CA ALA A 8 23.62 9.77 7.34
C ALA A 8 22.81 9.06 8.46
N ASP A 9 22.58 9.74 9.59
CA ASP A 9 21.81 9.18 10.70
C ASP A 9 20.32 9.03 10.36
N LYS A 10 19.79 9.92 9.51
CA LYS A 10 18.41 9.82 9.00
C LYS A 10 18.24 8.71 7.98
N ALA A 11 19.23 8.50 7.10
CA ALA A 11 19.20 7.47 6.07
C ALA A 11 19.18 6.05 6.67
N LYS A 12 19.99 5.80 7.71
CA LYS A 12 20.04 4.50 8.42
C LYS A 12 18.70 4.12 9.07
N LYS A 13 17.95 5.11 9.57
CA LYS A 13 16.61 4.91 10.16
C LYS A 13 15.52 4.71 9.10
N LYS A 14 15.78 5.04 7.83
CA LYS A 14 14.81 5.03 6.72
C LYS A 14 14.74 3.70 5.97
N HIS A 15 15.53 2.69 6.33
CA HIS A 15 15.32 1.28 5.93
C HIS A 15 14.06 0.69 6.62
N GLY A 16 12.99 1.47 6.75
CA GLY A 16 11.67 0.93 7.00
C GLY A 16 11.27 0.17 5.74
N SER A 17 10.86 -1.08 5.92
CA SER A 17 10.37 -1.99 4.87
C SER A 17 9.80 -1.25 3.67
N SER A 18 10.34 -1.50 2.47
CA SER A 18 9.85 -0.92 1.22
C SER A 18 8.47 -1.50 0.89
N LEU A 19 7.44 -1.04 1.60
CA LEU A 19 6.07 -1.47 1.36
C LEU A 19 5.57 -0.82 0.08
N VAL A 20 5.07 -1.64 -0.83
CA VAL A 20 4.38 -1.19 -2.03
C VAL A 20 2.92 -0.94 -1.70
N ASN A 21 2.43 0.25 -2.00
CA ASN A 21 1.03 0.59 -1.84
C ASN A 21 0.28 0.31 -3.16
N VAL A 22 -0.70 -0.59 -3.11
CA VAL A 22 -1.46 -1.03 -4.29
C VAL A 22 -2.94 -0.70 -4.11
N LYS A 23 -3.56 -0.18 -5.17
CA LYS A 23 -5.02 0.05 -5.23
C LYS A 23 -5.70 -1.19 -5.81
N VAL A 24 -6.53 -1.84 -5.03
CA VAL A 24 -7.35 -2.98 -5.46
C VAL A 24 -8.73 -2.44 -5.83
N ILE A 25 -9.19 -2.76 -7.04
CA ILE A 25 -10.52 -2.39 -7.55
C ILE A 25 -11.28 -3.68 -7.82
N LYS A 26 -12.40 -3.88 -7.11
CA LYS A 26 -13.26 -5.06 -7.24
C LYS A 26 -14.62 -4.66 -7.78
N THR A 27 -15.08 -5.39 -8.79
CA THR A 27 -16.44 -5.24 -9.32
C THR A 27 -17.44 -6.03 -8.48
N VAL A 28 -18.58 -5.42 -8.18
CA VAL A 28 -19.68 -6.04 -7.47
C VAL A 28 -20.94 -5.85 -8.31
N LYS A 29 -21.55 -6.97 -8.72
CA LYS A 29 -22.84 -6.96 -9.41
C LYS A 29 -23.93 -6.69 -8.38
N THR A 30 -24.72 -5.65 -8.61
CA THR A 30 -25.87 -5.32 -7.76
C THR A 30 -27.09 -6.14 -8.16
N ALA A 31 -28.05 -6.26 -7.25
CA ALA A 31 -29.31 -6.96 -7.51
C ALA A 31 -30.06 -6.42 -8.75
N ASN A 32 -29.89 -5.13 -9.04
CA ASN A 32 -30.53 -4.45 -10.19
C ASN A 32 -29.71 -4.60 -11.49
N GLY A 33 -28.72 -5.49 -11.53
CA GLY A 33 -27.93 -5.80 -12.73
C GLY A 33 -26.83 -4.79 -13.07
N SER A 34 -26.71 -3.67 -12.35
CA SER A 34 -25.62 -2.72 -12.53
C SER A 34 -24.34 -3.16 -11.79
N TYR A 35 -23.18 -2.77 -12.31
CA TYR A 35 -21.88 -3.02 -11.67
C TYR A 35 -21.43 -1.81 -10.86
N LYS A 36 -21.02 -2.06 -9.62
CA LYS A 36 -20.35 -1.07 -8.77
C LYS A 36 -18.90 -1.47 -8.56
N PHE A 37 -18.04 -0.49 -8.36
CA PHE A 37 -16.62 -0.70 -8.10
C PHE A 37 -16.33 -0.37 -6.64
N GLN A 38 -15.72 -1.32 -5.92
CA GLN A 38 -15.21 -1.12 -4.57
C GLN A 38 -13.69 -0.98 -4.64
N GLU A 39 -13.17 0.08 -4.03
CA GLU A 39 -11.75 0.41 -4.07
C GLU A 39 -11.15 0.33 -2.67
N LYS A 40 -9.96 -0.28 -2.57
CA LYS A 40 -9.20 -0.38 -1.32
C LYS A 40 -7.71 -0.21 -1.58
N PHE A 41 -7.04 0.55 -0.72
CA PHE A 41 -5.58 0.62 -0.71
C PHE A 41 -5.01 -0.41 0.26
N VAL A 42 -4.03 -1.18 -0.21
CA VAL A 42 -3.36 -2.23 0.57
C VAL A 42 -1.86 -2.02 0.47
N LYS A 43 -1.17 -2.12 1.61
CA LYS A 43 0.28 -2.16 1.68
C LYS A 43 0.74 -3.61 1.58
N LEU A 44 1.62 -3.89 0.64
CA LEU A 44 2.27 -5.18 0.45
C LEU A 44 3.76 -5.03 0.70
N ASP A 45 4.42 -6.08 1.17
CA ASP A 45 5.89 -6.08 1.25
C ASP A 45 6.54 -6.18 -0.14
N ASP A 46 5.84 -6.79 -1.09
CA ASP A 46 6.33 -7.04 -2.44
C ASP A 46 5.17 -7.12 -3.44
N VAL A 47 5.39 -6.69 -4.69
CA VAL A 47 4.37 -6.66 -5.75
C VAL A 47 3.90 -8.05 -6.13
N SER A 48 4.76 -9.08 -6.07
CA SER A 48 4.38 -10.45 -6.44
C SER A 48 3.31 -11.05 -5.52
N LYS A 49 3.09 -10.48 -4.33
CA LYS A 49 2.05 -10.92 -3.38
C LYS A 49 0.62 -10.51 -3.77
N VAL A 50 0.40 -9.80 -4.88
CA VAL A 50 -0.94 -9.36 -5.32
C VAL A 50 -1.94 -10.52 -5.51
N THR A 51 -1.47 -11.72 -5.83
CA THR A 51 -2.31 -12.91 -6.00
C THR A 51 -2.93 -13.41 -4.69
N THR A 52 -2.42 -12.98 -3.55
CA THR A 52 -3.00 -13.30 -2.24
C THR A 52 -4.17 -12.39 -1.86
N LEU A 53 -4.43 -11.32 -2.63
CA LEU A 53 -5.54 -10.38 -2.41
C LEU A 53 -6.85 -10.95 -3.00
N LYS A 54 -7.90 -11.09 -2.18
CA LYS A 54 -9.23 -11.61 -2.56
C LYS A 54 -10.30 -10.53 -2.67
#